data_AF-A0ABD2MTE8-F1
#
_entry.id   AF-A0ABD2MTE8-F1
#
_cell.length_a   1.000
_cell.length_b   1.000
_cell.length_c   1.000
_cell.angle_alpha   90.00
_cell.angle_beta   90.00
_cell.angle_gamma   90.00
#
_symmetry.space_group_name_H-M   'P 1'
#
loop_
_entity.id
_entity.type
_entity.pdbx_description
1 polymer ?
#
loop_
_entity_poly.entity_id
_entity_poly.type
_entity_poly.pdbx_seq_one_letter_code
_entity_poly.pdbx_strand_id
1 'polypeptide(L)'
;MSKSRKNVVNPFDRANIYTDEGLRYFLLRCGVATKDGNYTDTKVIRILNTELADTLGNLLNRCTSMALNPNQEVPEINQDVFHNVMKVGVAQKLVDNVSELP
;
A
#
# COMPACT_ATOMS: atom_id res chain seq x y z
N MET A 1 -27.10 -1.62 2.10
CA MET A 1 -27.38 -1.27 3.52
C MET A 1 -28.56 -0.29 3.55
N SER A 2 -29.44 -0.35 4.55
CA SER A 2 -30.65 0.49 4.62
C SER A 2 -31.03 0.87 6.06
N LYS A 3 -31.28 2.17 6.28
CA LYS A 3 -31.73 2.72 7.56
C LYS A 3 -33.09 2.15 7.99
N SER A 4 -34.03 2.01 7.05
CA SER A 4 -35.38 1.49 7.34
C SER A 4 -35.37 0.02 7.75
N ARG A 5 -34.44 -0.77 7.18
CA ARG A 5 -34.25 -2.19 7.54
C ARG A 5 -33.28 -2.39 8.71
N LYS A 6 -32.81 -1.30 9.33
CA LYS A 6 -31.85 -1.29 10.44
C LYS A 6 -30.57 -2.11 10.18
N ASN A 7 -30.15 -2.24 8.90
CA ASN A 7 -28.94 -2.96 8.51
C ASN A 7 -27.87 -2.00 7.96
N VAL A 8 -27.57 -0.97 8.75
CA VAL A 8 -26.57 0.06 8.42
C VAL A 8 -25.34 -0.14 9.27
N VAL A 9 -24.19 0.02 8.64
CA VAL A 9 -22.91 0.12 9.33
C VAL A 9 -22.64 1.59 9.63
N ASN A 10 -22.41 1.92 10.89
CA ASN A 10 -22.02 3.27 11.29
C ASN A 10 -20.52 3.47 10.98
N PRO A 11 -20.15 4.41 10.09
CA PRO A 11 -18.76 4.63 9.73
C PRO A 11 -17.91 5.12 10.90
N PHE A 12 -18.46 5.91 11.83
CA PHE A 12 -17.72 6.43 12.98
C PHE A 12 -17.33 5.31 13.96
N ASP A 13 -18.25 4.38 14.21
CA ASP A 13 -17.97 3.21 15.06
C ASP A 13 -16.89 2.33 14.42
N ARG A 14 -16.90 2.18 13.09
CA ARG A 14 -15.89 1.40 12.37
C ARG A 14 -14.55 2.11 12.30
N ALA A 15 -14.54 3.44 12.16
CA ALA A 15 -13.32 4.23 12.19
C ALA A 15 -12.61 4.15 13.55
N ASN A 16 -13.36 4.06 14.66
CA ASN A 16 -12.77 3.81 15.97
C ASN A 16 -12.05 2.45 16.07
N ILE A 17 -12.44 1.46 15.26
CA ILE A 17 -11.83 0.12 15.25
C ILE A 17 -10.66 0.06 14.26
N TYR A 18 -10.83 0.62 13.06
CA TYR A 18 -9.91 0.45 11.94
C TYR A 18 -9.03 1.68 11.65
N THR A 19 -9.17 2.74 12.44
CA THR A 19 -8.75 4.12 12.15
C THR A 19 -9.53 4.75 11.00
N ASP A 20 -9.59 6.09 10.98
CA ASP A 20 -10.19 6.85 9.89
C ASP A 20 -9.51 6.52 8.55
N GLU A 21 -8.17 6.52 8.53
CA GLU A 21 -7.39 6.30 7.31
C GLU A 21 -7.47 4.86 6.81
N GLY A 22 -7.46 3.87 7.72
CA GLY A 22 -7.68 2.47 7.34
C GLY A 22 -9.05 2.28 6.68
N LEU A 23 -10.11 2.86 7.25
CA LEU A 23 -11.44 2.76 6.65
C LEU A 23 -11.51 3.46 5.28
N ARG A 24 -10.90 4.64 5.13
CA ARG A 24 -10.83 5.37 3.86
C ARG A 24 -10.08 4.57 2.79
N TYR A 25 -8.95 3.99 3.15
CA TYR A 25 -8.18 3.12 2.25
C TYR A 25 -9.05 1.96 1.75
N PHE A 26 -9.71 1.24 2.66
CA PHE A 26 -10.60 0.13 2.28
C PHE A 26 -11.71 0.57 1.32
N LEU A 27 -12.37 1.70 1.59
CA LEU A 27 -13.48 2.20 0.77
C LEU A 27 -13.02 2.57 -0.64
N LEU A 28 -11.89 3.25 -0.78
CA LEU A 28 -11.32 3.59 -2.09
C LEU A 28 -10.77 2.38 -2.83
N ARG A 29 -10.18 1.44 -2.10
CA ARG A 29 -9.57 0.23 -2.66
C ARG A 29 -10.61 -0.76 -3.18
N CYS A 30 -11.72 -0.92 -2.46
CA CYS A 30 -12.81 -1.83 -2.82
C CYS A 30 -13.92 -1.16 -3.63
N GLY A 31 -14.08 0.15 -3.53
CA GLY A 31 -15.09 0.91 -4.25
C GLY A 31 -14.69 1.08 -5.71
N VAL A 32 -15.30 0.30 -6.59
CA VAL A 32 -15.16 0.48 -8.04
C VAL A 32 -16.42 1.19 -8.53
N ALA A 33 -16.28 2.28 -9.30
CA ALA A 33 -17.42 3.07 -9.77
C ALA A 33 -18.41 2.27 -10.64
N THR A 34 -17.98 1.15 -11.22
CA THR A 34 -18.77 0.35 -12.17
C THR A 34 -19.74 -0.61 -11.50
N LYS A 35 -19.53 -0.97 -10.22
CA LYS A 35 -20.33 -1.98 -9.50
C LYS A 35 -20.39 -1.70 -8.01
N ASP A 36 -21.52 -2.04 -7.41
CA ASP A 36 -21.71 -1.94 -5.96
C ASP A 36 -20.76 -2.84 -5.18
N GLY A 37 -20.21 -2.30 -4.09
CA GLY A 37 -19.33 -3.02 -3.18
C GLY A 37 -20.07 -3.59 -1.96
N ASN A 38 -19.76 -4.84 -1.62
CA ASN A 38 -20.19 -5.44 -0.35
C ASN A 38 -19.21 -5.12 0.79
N TYR A 39 -19.76 -4.76 1.95
CA TYR A 39 -19.01 -4.49 3.17
C TYR A 39 -19.07 -5.69 4.11
N THR A 40 -17.92 -6.14 4.61
CA THR A 40 -17.80 -7.04 5.76
C THR A 40 -16.56 -6.67 6.58
N ASP A 41 -16.65 -6.74 7.91
CA ASP A 41 -15.51 -6.48 8.80
C ASP A 41 -14.31 -7.38 8.47
N THR A 42 -14.58 -8.66 8.14
CA THR A 42 -13.54 -9.62 7.73
C THR A 42 -12.76 -9.17 6.49
N LYS A 43 -13.43 -8.52 5.52
CA LYS A 43 -12.79 -8.03 4.30
C LYS A 43 -11.95 -6.79 4.59
N VAL A 44 -12.44 -5.90 5.46
CA VAL A 44 -11.70 -4.72 5.92
C VAL A 44 -10.41 -5.16 6.59
N ILE A 45 -10.50 -5.98 7.64
CA ILE A 45 -9.35 -6.47 8.41
C ILE A 45 -8.33 -7.14 7.49
N ARG A 46 -8.79 -8.01 6.60
CA ARG A 46 -7.90 -8.69 5.64
C ARG A 46 -7.13 -7.68 4.80
N ILE A 47 -7.80 -6.72 4.18
CA ILE A 47 -7.15 -5.75 3.29
C ILE A 47 -6.16 -4.87 4.06
N LEU A 48 -6.55 -4.37 5.23
CA LEU A 48 -5.67 -3.53 6.03
C LEU A 48 -4.42 -4.29 6.47
N ASN A 49 -4.57 -5.54 6.89
CA ASN A 49 -3.41 -6.35 7.27
C ASN A 49 -2.54 -6.68 6.05
N THR A 50 -3.10 -7.19 4.96
CA THR A 50 -2.29 -7.68 3.83
C THR A 50 -1.68 -6.56 2.98
N GLU A 51 -2.40 -5.46 2.79
CA GLU A 51 -1.93 -4.36 1.94
C GLU A 51 -1.24 -3.26 2.75
N LEU A 52 -1.85 -2.76 3.84
CA LEU A 52 -1.27 -1.67 4.61
C LEU A 52 -0.18 -2.13 5.58
N ALA A 53 -0.42 -3.15 6.41
CA ALA A 53 0.59 -3.59 7.37
C ALA A 53 1.69 -4.41 6.69
N ASP A 54 1.32 -5.50 6.01
CA ASP A 54 2.26 -6.49 5.50
C ASP A 54 3.07 -6.00 4.30
N THR A 55 2.50 -5.11 3.48
CA THR A 55 3.19 -4.59 2.29
C THR A 55 3.76 -3.21 2.56
N LEU A 56 2.91 -2.19 2.73
CA LEU A 56 3.37 -0.81 2.85
C LEU A 56 4.12 -0.56 4.18
N GLY A 57 3.58 -1.04 5.29
CA GLY A 57 4.17 -0.87 6.62
C GLY A 57 5.50 -1.61 6.75
N ASN A 58 5.58 -2.84 6.25
CA ASN A 58 6.84 -3.57 6.22
C ASN A 58 7.88 -2.92 5.29
N LEU A 59 7.47 -2.40 4.12
CA LEU A 59 8.38 -1.66 3.26
C LEU A 59 8.93 -0.42 3.98
N LEU A 60 8.04 0.38 4.56
CA LEU A 60 8.41 1.56 5.34
C LEU A 60 9.41 1.19 6.44
N ASN A 61 9.09 0.18 7.25
CA ASN A 61 9.97 -0.30 8.32
C ASN A 61 11.33 -0.75 7.80
N ARG A 62 11.41 -1.40 6.64
CA ARG A 62 12.70 -1.78 6.04
C ARG A 62 13.51 -0.57 5.58
N CYS A 63 12.85 0.47 5.06
CA CYS A 63 13.52 1.69 4.62
C CYS A 63 13.96 2.58 5.78
N THR A 64 13.22 2.61 6.89
CA THR A 64 13.46 3.53 8.02
C THR A 64 14.02 2.85 9.27
N SER A 65 14.19 1.53 9.28
CA SER A 65 14.78 0.84 10.43
C SER A 65 16.18 1.37 10.71
N MET A 66 16.43 1.76 11.96
CA MET A 66 17.75 2.22 12.42
C MET A 66 18.87 1.18 12.20
N ALA A 67 18.52 -0.11 12.14
CA ALA A 67 19.50 -1.16 11.85
C ALA A 67 19.99 -1.14 10.39
N LEU A 68 19.17 -0.64 9.46
CA LEU A 68 19.50 -0.54 8.03
C LEU A 68 19.87 0.88 7.62
N ASN A 69 19.19 1.89 8.18
CA ASN A 69 19.41 3.30 7.92
C ASN A 69 19.58 4.09 9.24
N PRO A 70 20.71 3.95 9.93
CA PRO A 70 20.94 4.62 11.22
C PRO A 70 20.95 6.15 11.11
N ASN A 71 21.32 6.69 9.95
CA ASN A 71 21.40 8.13 9.73
C ASN A 71 20.07 8.76 9.28
N GLN A 72 19.05 7.93 9.00
CA GLN A 72 17.76 8.36 8.44
C GLN A 72 17.90 9.20 7.17
N GLU A 73 18.91 8.89 6.35
CA GLU A 73 19.20 9.61 5.12
C GLU A 73 18.80 8.78 3.90
N VAL A 74 18.46 9.43 2.79
CA VAL A 74 18.30 8.75 1.51
C VAL A 74 19.69 8.67 0.88
N PRO A 75 20.29 7.47 0.74
CA PRO A 75 21.65 7.35 0.24
C PRO A 75 21.71 7.77 -1.23
N GLU A 76 22.81 8.43 -1.61
CA GLU A 76 23.06 8.74 -3.01
C GLU A 76 23.33 7.45 -3.80
N ILE A 77 22.83 7.43 -5.05
CA ILE A 77 23.07 6.30 -5.94
C ILE A 77 24.52 6.33 -6.41
N ASN A 78 25.28 5.29 -6.09
CA ASN A 78 26.60 5.10 -6.67
C ASN A 78 26.46 4.77 -8.17
N GLN A 79 26.79 5.73 -9.03
CA GLN A 79 26.63 5.62 -10.48
C GLN A 79 27.45 4.49 -11.09
N ASP A 80 28.64 4.21 -10.58
CA ASP A 80 29.51 3.13 -11.09
C ASP A 80 28.90 1.75 -10.82
N VAL A 81 28.41 1.53 -9.59
CA VAL A 81 27.72 0.29 -9.21
C VAL A 81 26.44 0.14 -10.03
N PHE A 82 25.65 1.21 -10.16
CA PHE A 82 24.44 1.21 -10.97
C PHE A 82 24.75 0.81 -12.42
N HIS A 83 25.73 1.46 -13.05
CA HIS A 83 26.13 1.14 -14.42
C HIS A 83 26.63 -0.30 -14.58
N ASN A 84 27.29 -0.87 -13.58
CA ASN A 84 27.70 -2.28 -13.61
C ASN A 84 26.52 -3.24 -13.47
N VAL A 85 25.53 -2.93 -12.63
CA VAL A 85 24.29 -3.72 -12.53
C VAL A 85 23.49 -3.64 -13.84
N MET A 86 23.48 -2.48 -14.50
CA MET A 86 22.82 -2.29 -15.80
C MET A 86 23.38 -3.18 -16.91
N LYS A 87 24.64 -3.61 -16.83
CA LYS A 87 25.23 -4.58 -17.78
C LYS A 87 24.59 -5.96 -17.68
N VAL A 88 23.86 -6.26 -16.59
CA VAL A 88 23.08 -7.50 -16.45
C VAL A 88 21.79 -7.35 -17.25
N GLY A 89 21.55 -8.25 -18.21
CA GLY A 89 20.43 -8.12 -19.16
C GLY A 89 19.03 -8.03 -18.54
N VAL A 90 18.84 -8.48 -17.29
CA VAL A 90 17.57 -8.31 -16.55
C VAL A 90 17.40 -6.88 -16.04
N ALA A 91 18.47 -6.25 -15.54
CA ALA A 91 18.43 -4.88 -15.04
C ALA A 91 18.19 -3.88 -16.19
N GLN A 92 18.84 -4.10 -17.33
CA GLN A 92 18.61 -3.28 -18.53
C GLN A 92 17.13 -3.29 -18.94
N LYS A 93 16.55 -4.49 -19.09
CA LYS A 93 15.13 -4.65 -19.44
C LYS A 93 14.18 -3.96 -18.46
N LEU A 94 14.49 -3.97 -17.16
CA LEU A 94 13.66 -3.31 -16.15
C LEU A 94 13.68 -1.79 -16.33
N VAL A 95 14.83 -1.19 -16.59
CA VAL A 95 14.95 0.26 -16.82
C VAL A 95 14.29 0.67 -18.13
N ASP A 96 14.45 -0.13 -19.18
CA ASP A 96 13.79 0.12 -20.46
C ASP A 96 12.27 0.13 -20.26
N ASN A 97 11.72 -0.89 -19.60
CA ASN A 97 10.28 -0.97 -19.29
C ASN A 97 9.79 0.21 -18.45
N VAL A 98 10.56 0.67 -17.46
CA VAL A 98 10.20 1.84 -16.63
C VAL A 98 10.24 3.13 -17.45
N SER A 99 11.19 3.26 -18.38
CA SER A 99 11.32 4.42 -19.24
C SER A 99 10.24 4.47 -20.33
N GLU A 100 9.65 3.32 -20.66
CA GLU A 100 8.52 3.18 -21.58
C GLU A 100 7.15 3.31 -20.90
N LEU A 101 7.09 3.48 -19.57
CA LEU A 101 5.83 3.77 -18.89
C LEU A 101 5.30 5.14 -19.32
N PRO A 102 3.98 5.25 -19.62
CA PRO A 102 3.35 6.50 -20.05
C PRO A 102 3.31 7.57 -18.96
#